data_AF-A0A2J0MWJ3-F1
#
_entry.id   AF-A0A2J0MWJ3-F1
#
_cell.length_a   1.000
_cell.length_b   1.000
_cell.length_c   1.000
_cell.angle_alpha   90.00
_cell.angle_beta   90.00
_cell.angle_gamma   90.00
#
_symmetry.space_group_name_H-M   'P 1'
#
loop_
_entity.id
_entity.type
_entity.pdbx_description
1 polymer ?
#
loop_
_entity_poly.entity_id
_entity_poly.type
_entity_poly.pdbx_seq_one_letter_code
_entity_poly.pdbx_strand_id
1 'polypeptide(L)'
;MGSDLDEVCIDSKGTVYAADEKVLYRKEDSGNNWAAVFSAQLNDDRINFVSAREQGIFVCTNNGVFASSDGKTAWKKIFKGMGSKENNVLHVAFSKDNRLYLSTGAGLFISSSGGLEWSKDGMGGAGLGLRWVEFLNDEIFVAAEKGVYKNSGKGWKRTFVTAREYAEYDAETADESPAAAKPVNSIAIAGDNVFLATDSGIFISGDKGETWQDFVSAGLMSLKIKRVLFKDVLCAITNKGVFIFSDKDKLWQNLYKGMDTKNIGGAAIDKENCLWAATGKGLYKTKIPSFFKPASGFSPDTGLGKEIGRILESFKNEPGIRDVQYAAIEYAEVHPDKIKHWRESARKKALLPNVSIGLDRYVTDYWHWDSGTNPDTLQKGKDAVSWDLKMAWDMSELIWNSDQTSIDTRSKLMAELRDDIMNEVTRTYFERRRLQIDLLVSPPKDFKTGLEKELRLQEL
;
A
#
# COMPACT_ATOMS: atom_id res chain seq x y z
N MET A 1 17.06 -10.22 -27.22
CA MET A 1 17.69 -8.96 -26.76
C MET A 1 17.59 -8.93 -25.25
N GLY A 2 18.70 -8.75 -24.55
CA GLY A 2 18.79 -8.79 -23.08
C GLY A 2 18.90 -7.42 -22.42
N SER A 3 18.36 -6.37 -23.05
CA SER A 3 18.22 -5.04 -22.44
C SER A 3 16.85 -4.92 -21.75
N ASP A 4 16.82 -4.22 -20.61
CA ASP A 4 15.60 -3.90 -19.88
C ASP A 4 14.75 -2.96 -20.75
N LEU A 5 13.60 -3.43 -21.23
CA LEU A 5 12.65 -2.60 -21.99
C LEU A 5 11.59 -2.03 -21.04
N ASP A 6 11.39 -0.72 -21.16
CA ASP A 6 10.50 0.05 -20.30
C ASP A 6 9.18 0.39 -20.98
N GLU A 7 9.14 0.61 -22.29
CA GLU A 7 7.93 1.07 -22.96
C GLU A 7 7.75 0.41 -24.31
N VAL A 8 6.50 0.26 -24.74
CA VAL A 8 6.14 -0.25 -26.06
C VAL A 8 4.95 0.52 -26.59
N CYS A 9 5.00 0.90 -27.86
CA CYS A 9 3.88 1.52 -28.56
C CYS A 9 3.76 0.96 -29.99
N ILE A 10 2.60 1.16 -30.59
CA ILE A 10 2.27 0.64 -31.92
C ILE A 10 1.66 1.78 -32.73
N ASP A 11 2.14 1.97 -33.96
CA ASP A 11 1.59 2.99 -34.85
C ASP A 11 0.25 2.58 -35.48
N SER A 12 -0.37 3.48 -36.24
CA SER A 12 -1.60 3.19 -36.97
C SER A 12 -1.42 2.17 -38.11
N LYS A 13 -0.20 1.89 -38.54
CA LYS A 13 0.13 0.92 -39.60
C LYS A 13 0.42 -0.49 -39.06
N GLY A 14 0.52 -0.65 -37.74
CA GLY A 14 0.86 -1.92 -37.07
C GLY A 14 2.36 -2.11 -36.81
N THR A 15 3.19 -1.09 -37.04
CA THR A 15 4.61 -1.11 -36.70
C THR A 15 4.78 -1.01 -35.19
N VAL A 16 5.55 -1.92 -34.61
CA VAL A 16 5.83 -1.97 -33.17
C VAL A 16 7.12 -1.23 -32.87
N TYR A 17 7.09 -0.40 -31.83
CA TYR A 17 8.23 0.30 -31.27
C TYR A 17 8.42 -0.11 -29.82
N ALA A 18 9.65 -0.38 -29.43
CA ALA A 18 10.01 -0.73 -28.06
C ALA A 18 11.14 0.18 -27.59
N ALA A 19 11.06 0.70 -26.37
CA ALA A 19 12.06 1.58 -25.80
C ALA A 19 12.70 0.94 -24.57
N ASP A 20 14.02 1.08 -24.44
CA ASP A 20 14.70 1.00 -23.15
C ASP A 20 14.81 2.40 -22.52
N GLU A 21 15.61 2.55 -21.47
CA GLU A 21 15.80 3.84 -20.79
C GLU A 21 16.32 4.95 -21.72
N LYS A 22 17.02 4.64 -22.82
CA LYS A 22 17.72 5.63 -23.67
C LYS A 22 17.41 5.52 -25.17
N VAL A 23 17.05 4.35 -25.67
CA VAL A 23 16.97 4.03 -27.10
C VAL A 23 15.57 3.56 -27.44
N LEU A 24 15.03 4.10 -28.54
CA LEU A 24 13.81 3.60 -29.18
C LEU A 24 14.19 2.70 -30.36
N TYR A 25 13.67 1.49 -30.35
CA TYR A 25 13.79 0.51 -31.42
C TYR A 25 12.50 0.41 -32.21
N ARG A 26 12.61 0.36 -33.54
CA ARG A 26 11.53 0.03 -34.46
C ARG A 26 11.70 -1.39 -34.96
N LYS A 27 10.62 -2.17 -34.98
CA LYS A 27 10.60 -3.48 -35.63
C LYS A 27 10.65 -3.32 -37.15
N GLU A 28 11.62 -3.97 -37.81
CA GLU A 28 11.70 -4.02 -39.27
C GLU A 28 11.13 -5.35 -39.78
N ASP A 29 9.94 -5.27 -40.36
CA ASP A 29 9.17 -6.35 -40.99
C ASP A 29 8.88 -7.59 -40.12
N SER A 30 8.27 -8.62 -40.73
CA SER A 30 7.73 -9.83 -40.07
C SER A 30 8.77 -10.72 -39.36
N GLY A 31 10.05 -10.36 -39.43
CA GLY A 31 11.16 -11.01 -38.72
C GLY A 31 11.36 -10.53 -37.27
N ASN A 32 12.49 -10.91 -36.69
CA ASN A 32 12.94 -10.50 -35.34
C ASN A 32 13.99 -9.36 -35.38
N ASN A 33 14.04 -8.60 -36.48
CA ASN A 33 15.01 -7.53 -36.65
C ASN A 33 14.47 -6.21 -36.09
N TRP A 34 15.33 -5.48 -35.39
CA TRP A 34 15.03 -4.21 -34.74
C TRP A 34 16.08 -3.17 -35.12
N ALA A 35 15.65 -1.99 -35.52
CA ALA A 35 16.52 -0.87 -35.83
C ALA A 35 16.37 0.21 -34.76
N ALA A 36 17.49 0.71 -34.22
CA ALA A 36 17.48 1.87 -33.35
C ALA A 36 17.11 3.11 -34.19
N VAL A 37 16.01 3.77 -33.84
CA VAL A 37 15.49 4.94 -34.56
C VAL A 37 15.67 6.23 -33.77
N PHE A 38 15.78 6.15 -32.45
CA PHE A 38 16.05 7.30 -31.59
C PHE A 38 16.99 6.91 -30.46
N SER A 39 17.88 7.82 -30.08
CA SER A 39 18.71 7.71 -28.89
C SER A 39 18.70 9.04 -28.16
N ALA A 40 18.42 8.99 -26.87
CA ALA A 40 18.67 10.09 -25.95
C ALA A 40 20.16 10.46 -26.03
N GLN A 41 20.47 11.72 -26.37
CA GLN A 41 21.83 12.14 -26.73
C GLN A 41 22.66 12.61 -25.52
N LEU A 42 22.02 13.02 -24.42
CA LEU A 42 22.72 13.48 -23.22
C LEU A 42 22.82 12.35 -22.18
N ASN A 43 23.88 12.40 -21.37
CA ASN A 43 24.20 11.36 -20.39
C ASN A 43 23.07 11.07 -19.39
N ASP A 44 22.30 12.11 -19.03
CA ASP A 44 21.20 12.02 -18.08
C ASP A 44 19.83 11.91 -18.74
N ASP A 45 19.72 11.92 -20.08
CA ASP A 45 18.41 11.87 -20.74
C ASP A 45 17.82 10.45 -20.65
N ARG A 46 16.56 10.33 -20.18
CA ARG A 46 15.78 9.08 -20.10
C ARG A 46 14.46 9.20 -20.86
N ILE A 47 14.07 8.14 -21.55
CA ILE A 47 12.74 7.99 -22.15
C ILE A 47 11.73 7.64 -21.06
N ASN A 48 10.71 8.49 -20.90
CA ASN A 48 9.63 8.29 -19.93
C ASN A 48 8.40 7.64 -20.58
N PHE A 49 8.08 8.04 -21.82
CA PHE A 49 6.89 7.58 -22.53
C PHE A 49 7.04 7.74 -24.03
N VAL A 50 6.37 6.87 -24.79
CA VAL A 50 6.37 6.92 -26.26
C VAL A 50 4.96 6.76 -26.80
N SER A 51 4.56 7.65 -27.70
CA SER A 51 3.26 7.61 -28.36
C SER A 51 3.42 7.63 -29.87
N ALA A 52 2.74 6.71 -30.57
CA ALA A 52 2.74 6.65 -32.03
C ALA A 52 1.32 6.95 -32.54
N ARG A 53 1.22 7.87 -33.51
CA ARG A 53 -0.03 8.32 -34.14
C ARG A 53 0.17 8.44 -35.65
N GLU A 54 -0.90 8.75 -36.38
CA GLU A 54 -0.81 8.98 -37.82
C GLU A 54 0.13 10.13 -38.21
N GLN A 55 0.23 11.15 -37.36
CA GLN A 55 1.06 12.33 -37.56
C GLN A 55 2.55 12.08 -37.33
N GLY A 56 2.90 10.97 -36.69
CA GLY A 56 4.27 10.66 -36.29
C GLY A 56 4.39 10.01 -34.91
N ILE A 57 5.63 9.95 -34.44
CA ILE A 57 6.01 9.38 -33.15
C ILE A 57 6.50 10.50 -32.24
N PHE A 58 6.08 10.44 -30.99
CA PHE A 58 6.43 11.38 -29.95
C PHE A 58 7.12 10.63 -28.81
N VAL A 59 8.30 11.11 -28.43
CA VAL A 59 9.11 10.56 -27.35
C VAL A 59 9.20 11.62 -26.25
N CYS A 60 8.61 11.30 -25.09
CA CYS A 60 8.71 12.10 -23.88
C CYS A 60 9.97 11.69 -23.12
N THR A 61 10.80 12.66 -22.78
CA THR A 61 12.00 12.44 -21.98
C THR A 61 11.99 13.33 -20.73
N ASN A 62 12.97 13.11 -19.86
CA ASN A 62 13.25 14.03 -18.76
C ASN A 62 13.85 15.40 -19.22
N ASN A 63 14.07 15.55 -20.54
CA ASN A 63 14.63 16.72 -21.18
C ASN A 63 13.74 17.20 -22.34
N GLY A 64 12.42 17.17 -22.17
CA GLY A 64 11.45 17.67 -23.14
C GLY A 64 10.84 16.59 -24.04
N VAL A 65 10.34 17.01 -25.20
CA VAL A 65 9.66 16.10 -26.16
C VAL A 65 10.30 16.18 -27.53
N PHE A 66 10.54 15.02 -28.11
CA PHE A 66 11.00 14.85 -29.48
C PHE A 66 9.90 14.25 -30.33
N ALA A 67 9.72 14.77 -31.53
CA ALA A 67 8.75 14.27 -32.49
C ALA A 67 9.42 13.94 -33.82
N SER A 68 8.91 12.91 -34.49
CA SER A 68 9.34 12.47 -35.81
C SER A 68 8.13 12.12 -36.65
N SER A 69 8.02 12.70 -37.85
CA SER A 69 6.93 12.42 -38.79
C SER A 69 7.12 11.09 -39.54
N ASP A 70 8.36 10.65 -39.71
CA ASP A 70 8.71 9.42 -40.44
C ASP A 70 8.95 8.22 -39.51
N GLY A 71 9.14 8.45 -38.21
CA GLY A 71 9.47 7.42 -37.24
C GLY A 71 10.79 6.69 -37.56
N LYS A 72 11.69 7.36 -38.28
CA LYS A 72 12.98 6.82 -38.72
C LYS A 72 14.12 7.66 -38.16
N THR A 73 14.52 8.70 -38.87
CA THR A 73 15.79 9.41 -38.62
C THR A 73 15.60 10.90 -38.40
N ALA A 74 14.45 11.46 -38.80
CA ALA A 74 14.18 12.89 -38.65
C ALA A 74 13.48 13.15 -37.30
N TRP A 75 14.26 13.47 -36.27
CA TRP A 75 13.75 13.84 -34.94
C TRP A 75 13.94 15.33 -34.67
N LYS A 76 12.86 16.00 -34.28
CA LYS A 76 12.88 17.41 -33.87
C LYS A 76 12.42 17.54 -32.44
N LYS A 77 13.16 18.31 -31.65
CA LYS A 77 12.71 18.70 -30.31
C LYS A 77 11.59 19.73 -30.43
N ILE A 78 10.39 19.38 -29.97
CA ILE A 78 9.19 20.24 -30.06
C ILE A 78 8.88 20.92 -28.73
N PHE A 79 9.44 20.43 -27.62
CA PHE A 79 9.22 21.02 -26.31
C PHE A 79 10.52 21.06 -25.49
N LYS A 80 10.76 22.20 -24.85
CA LYS A 80 11.83 22.43 -23.88
C LYS A 80 11.32 23.43 -22.84
N GLY A 81 11.14 22.99 -21.61
CA GLY A 81 10.76 23.84 -20.48
C GLY A 81 11.91 24.70 -19.97
N MET A 82 11.57 25.68 -19.14
CA MET A 82 12.55 26.65 -18.61
C MET A 82 13.39 26.08 -17.45
N GLY A 83 12.96 24.95 -16.85
CA GLY A 83 13.67 24.30 -15.75
C GLY A 83 13.55 22.78 -15.76
N SER A 84 14.27 22.09 -14.87
CA SER A 84 14.32 20.63 -14.81
C SER A 84 12.95 19.98 -14.61
N LYS A 85 12.08 20.56 -13.76
CA LYS A 85 10.73 20.04 -13.51
C LYS A 85 9.80 20.16 -14.71
N GLU A 86 9.94 21.22 -15.51
CA GLU A 86 9.15 21.41 -16.74
C GLU A 86 9.68 20.54 -17.87
N ASN A 87 11.00 20.38 -17.96
CA ASN A 87 11.63 19.48 -18.92
C ASN A 87 11.31 18.01 -18.65
N ASN A 88 10.98 17.64 -17.42
CA ASN A 88 10.59 16.28 -17.11
C ASN A 88 9.16 15.97 -17.59
N VAL A 89 9.03 15.47 -18.81
CA VAL A 89 7.74 15.13 -19.43
C VAL A 89 7.43 13.66 -19.21
N LEU A 90 6.31 13.38 -18.56
CA LEU A 90 5.93 12.02 -18.15
C LEU A 90 4.93 11.36 -19.10
N HIS A 91 4.08 12.14 -19.78
CA HIS A 91 3.09 11.60 -20.72
C HIS A 91 2.69 12.66 -21.76
N VAL A 92 2.27 12.20 -22.94
CA VAL A 92 1.68 13.02 -24.00
C VAL A 92 0.33 12.47 -24.39
N ALA A 93 -0.68 13.35 -24.40
CA ALA A 93 -2.03 13.03 -24.83
C ALA A 93 -2.51 13.97 -25.93
N PHE A 94 -3.48 13.51 -26.71
CA PHE A 94 -3.99 14.19 -27.89
C PHE A 94 -5.49 14.36 -27.75
N SER A 95 -5.97 15.59 -27.91
CA SER A 95 -7.40 15.88 -28.02
C SER A 95 -7.92 15.49 -29.41
N LYS A 96 -9.25 15.39 -29.56
CA LYS A 96 -9.93 15.09 -30.83
C LYS A 96 -9.60 16.11 -31.93
N ASP A 97 -9.28 17.34 -31.56
CA ASP A 97 -8.89 18.43 -32.45
C ASP A 97 -7.37 18.52 -32.67
N ASN A 98 -6.62 17.46 -32.36
CA ASN A 98 -5.16 17.36 -32.49
C ASN A 98 -4.36 18.35 -31.64
N ARG A 99 -4.95 18.91 -30.57
CA ARG A 99 -4.16 19.62 -29.55
C ARG A 99 -3.32 18.64 -28.75
N LEU A 100 -2.10 19.05 -28.43
CA LEU A 100 -1.15 18.28 -27.62
C LEU A 100 -1.23 18.71 -26.17
N TYR A 101 -1.20 17.73 -25.27
CA TYR A 101 -1.19 17.91 -23.84
C TYR A 101 -0.02 17.16 -23.25
N LEU A 102 0.87 17.88 -22.57
CA LEU A 102 2.06 17.32 -21.92
C LEU A 102 1.91 17.41 -20.41
N SER A 103 1.98 16.25 -19.75
CA SER A 103 2.14 16.21 -18.30
C SER A 103 3.61 16.31 -17.94
N THR A 104 3.95 17.34 -17.18
CA THR A 104 5.32 17.55 -16.69
C THR A 104 5.36 17.48 -15.16
N GLY A 105 6.57 17.36 -14.61
CA GLY A 105 6.78 17.48 -13.16
C GLY A 105 6.35 18.84 -12.57
N ALA A 106 6.16 19.87 -13.40
CA ALA A 106 5.77 21.21 -13.00
C ALA A 106 4.32 21.60 -13.36
N GLY A 107 3.56 20.74 -14.05
CA GLY A 107 2.20 21.02 -14.49
C GLY A 107 1.89 20.60 -15.92
N LEU A 108 0.73 21.03 -16.41
CA LEU A 108 0.20 20.68 -17.73
C LEU A 108 0.59 21.76 -18.75
N PHE A 109 1.09 21.35 -19.91
CA PHE A 109 1.36 22.23 -21.04
C PHE A 109 0.51 21.84 -22.23
N ILE A 110 -0.03 22.83 -22.94
CA ILE A 110 -0.96 22.67 -24.04
C ILE A 110 -0.41 23.35 -25.29
N SER A 111 -0.44 22.66 -26.43
CA SER A 111 -0.13 23.21 -27.74
C SER A 111 -1.29 23.03 -28.71
N SER A 112 -1.74 24.14 -29.31
CA SER A 112 -2.72 24.14 -30.39
C SER A 112 -2.11 24.14 -31.79
N SER A 113 -0.79 24.31 -31.88
CA SER A 113 -0.04 24.48 -33.14
C SER A 113 0.84 23.28 -33.47
N GLY A 114 0.43 22.08 -33.03
CA GLY A 114 1.18 20.84 -33.29
C GLY A 114 2.57 20.81 -32.64
N GLY A 115 2.75 21.52 -31.53
CA GLY A 115 4.00 21.56 -30.77
C GLY A 115 4.95 22.70 -31.15
N LEU A 116 4.50 23.69 -31.93
CA LEU A 116 5.29 24.90 -32.21
C LEU A 116 5.26 25.91 -31.06
N GLU A 117 4.10 26.08 -30.45
CA GLU A 117 3.88 27.00 -29.33
C GLU A 117 3.22 26.27 -28.17
N TRP A 118 3.62 26.63 -26.95
CA TRP A 118 3.16 25.98 -25.73
C TRP A 118 2.66 27.00 -24.74
N SER A 119 1.50 26.72 -24.17
CA SER A 119 0.92 27.48 -23.07
C SER A 119 0.87 26.60 -21.82
N LYS A 120 1.23 27.16 -20.67
CA LYS A 120 1.12 26.45 -19.39
C LYS A 120 -0.29 26.63 -18.85
N ASP A 121 -0.94 25.52 -18.51
CA ASP A 121 -2.25 25.56 -17.89
C ASP A 121 -2.14 25.84 -16.38
N GLY A 122 -3.10 26.59 -15.84
CA GLY A 122 -3.15 27.04 -14.45
C GLY A 122 -3.29 25.92 -13.40
N MET A 123 -3.46 24.66 -13.83
CA MET A 123 -3.45 23.48 -12.96
C MET A 123 -2.17 23.37 -12.09
N GLY A 124 -1.06 24.04 -12.46
CA GLY A 124 0.27 23.89 -11.87
C GLY A 124 0.56 24.72 -10.61
N GLY A 125 -0.24 24.58 -9.55
CA GLY A 125 0.23 24.90 -8.19
C GLY A 125 1.48 24.06 -7.86
N ALA A 126 2.47 24.65 -7.20
CA ALA A 126 3.77 24.01 -6.97
C ALA A 126 3.64 22.59 -6.39
N GLY A 127 4.10 21.57 -7.12
CA GLY A 127 4.30 20.21 -6.60
C GLY A 127 3.19 19.18 -6.88
N LEU A 128 2.38 19.33 -7.92
CA LEU A 128 1.39 18.29 -8.26
C LEU A 128 1.94 17.09 -9.05
N GLY A 129 3.06 17.25 -9.77
CA GLY A 129 3.74 16.14 -10.47
C GLY A 129 2.80 15.30 -11.34
N LEU A 130 2.48 15.78 -12.55
CA LEU A 130 1.47 15.15 -13.39
C LEU A 130 2.04 13.91 -14.10
N ARG A 131 1.40 12.76 -13.95
CA ARG A 131 1.87 11.47 -14.48
C ARG A 131 1.18 11.03 -15.75
N TRP A 132 -0.12 11.28 -15.86
CA TRP A 132 -0.94 10.76 -16.96
C TRP A 132 -2.03 11.76 -17.36
N VAL A 133 -2.42 11.75 -18.63
CA VAL A 133 -3.50 12.60 -19.18
C VAL A 133 -4.34 11.74 -20.10
N GLU A 134 -5.66 11.76 -19.91
CA GLU A 134 -6.63 11.09 -20.79
C GLU A 134 -7.85 11.95 -21.06
N PHE A 135 -8.53 11.66 -22.17
CA PHE A 135 -9.71 12.39 -22.64
C PHE A 135 -10.94 11.51 -22.67
N LEU A 136 -11.98 11.91 -21.94
CA LEU A 136 -13.31 11.34 -22.07
C LEU A 136 -14.21 12.37 -22.75
N ASN A 137 -14.48 12.17 -24.03
CA ASN A 137 -15.19 13.15 -24.86
C ASN A 137 -14.49 14.51 -24.86
N ASP A 138 -15.11 15.53 -24.26
CA ASP A 138 -14.58 16.89 -24.13
C ASP A 138 -14.00 17.16 -22.72
N GLU A 139 -14.04 16.17 -21.83
CA GLU A 139 -13.52 16.25 -20.48
C GLU A 139 -12.09 15.72 -20.41
N ILE A 140 -11.24 16.40 -19.64
CA ILE A 140 -9.83 16.05 -19.47
C ILE A 140 -9.63 15.49 -18.07
N PHE A 141 -9.01 14.31 -17.99
CA PHE A 141 -8.60 13.68 -16.75
C PHE A 141 -7.09 13.69 -16.64
N VAL A 142 -6.58 14.11 -15.49
CA VAL A 142 -5.15 14.20 -15.23
C VAL A 142 -4.84 13.48 -13.92
N ALA A 143 -3.95 12.50 -13.99
CA ALA A 143 -3.38 11.83 -12.84
C ALA A 143 -2.20 12.63 -12.28
N ALA A 144 -2.24 12.89 -10.98
CA ALA A 144 -1.20 13.57 -10.21
C ALA A 144 -0.79 12.71 -9.00
N GLU A 145 0.28 13.09 -8.30
CA GLU A 145 0.76 12.33 -7.14
C GLU A 145 -0.29 12.21 -6.03
N LYS A 146 -1.09 13.25 -5.83
CA LYS A 146 -2.10 13.32 -4.76
C LYS A 146 -3.47 12.80 -5.20
N GLY A 147 -3.71 12.54 -6.48
CA GLY A 147 -5.05 12.17 -6.94
C GLY A 147 -5.32 12.46 -8.40
N VAL A 148 -6.60 12.41 -8.78
CA VAL A 148 -7.04 12.70 -10.14
C VAL A 148 -7.83 13.99 -10.17
N TYR A 149 -7.57 14.79 -11.19
CA TYR A 149 -8.25 16.04 -11.45
C TYR A 149 -8.97 15.97 -12.80
N LYS A 150 -10.16 16.52 -12.83
CA LYS A 150 -11.02 16.61 -14.00
C LYS A 150 -11.22 18.06 -14.39
N ASN A 151 -11.22 18.35 -15.68
CA ASN A 151 -11.64 19.64 -16.23
C ASN A 151 -12.69 19.43 -17.31
N SER A 152 -13.85 20.06 -17.12
CA SER A 152 -15.00 20.05 -18.05
C SER A 152 -15.29 21.44 -18.64
N GLY A 153 -14.31 22.34 -18.63
CA GLY A 153 -14.41 23.72 -19.12
C GLY A 153 -14.79 24.76 -18.05
N LYS A 154 -15.17 24.32 -16.84
CA LYS A 154 -15.47 25.20 -15.69
C LYS A 154 -14.29 25.35 -14.71
N GLY A 155 -13.12 24.83 -15.08
CA GLY A 155 -11.93 24.78 -14.23
C GLY A 155 -11.64 23.38 -13.69
N TRP A 156 -10.53 23.29 -12.94
CA TRP A 156 -10.05 22.03 -12.40
C TRP A 156 -10.77 21.65 -11.10
N LYS A 157 -11.35 20.46 -11.08
CA LYS A 157 -11.93 19.84 -9.88
C LYS A 157 -11.17 18.56 -9.55
N ARG A 158 -10.73 18.40 -8.31
CA ARG A 158 -10.17 17.13 -7.84
C ARG A 158 -11.32 16.15 -7.63
N THR A 159 -11.24 14.98 -8.25
CA THR A 159 -12.31 13.97 -8.22
C THR A 159 -11.90 12.71 -7.48
N PHE A 160 -10.60 12.43 -7.37
CA PHE A 160 -10.06 11.28 -6.65
C PHE A 160 -8.91 11.69 -5.74
N VAL A 161 -8.80 11.05 -4.58
CA VAL A 161 -7.76 11.29 -3.57
C VAL A 161 -7.15 9.94 -3.21
N THR A 162 -5.82 9.84 -3.30
CA THR A 162 -5.10 8.56 -3.11
C THR A 162 -4.80 8.24 -1.64
N ALA A 163 -4.71 9.26 -0.79
CA ALA A 163 -4.61 9.11 0.65
C ALA A 163 -6.01 9.17 1.25
N ARG A 164 -6.36 8.21 2.13
CA ARG A 164 -7.45 8.45 3.08
C ARG A 164 -7.02 9.64 3.93
N GLU A 165 -7.60 10.81 3.73
CA GLU A 165 -7.62 11.92 4.70
C GLU A 165 -8.50 11.56 5.92
N TYR A 166 -8.47 10.29 6.36
CA TYR A 166 -9.08 9.78 7.58
C TYR A 166 -7.95 9.32 8.51
N ALA A 167 -7.21 10.29 9.00
CA ALA A 167 -6.43 10.17 10.23
C ALA A 167 -6.32 11.57 10.84
N GLU A 168 -7.46 12.23 11.06
CA GLU A 168 -7.54 13.11 12.21
C GLU A 168 -7.61 12.19 13.45
N TYR A 169 -6.71 12.44 14.40
CA TYR A 169 -6.49 11.77 15.69
C TYR A 169 -5.79 10.40 15.67
N ASP A 170 -4.45 10.44 15.74
CA ASP A 170 -3.72 10.00 16.95
C ASP A 170 -2.30 10.59 16.93
N ALA A 171 -2.10 11.67 17.69
CA ALA A 171 -0.88 12.48 17.70
C ALA A 171 0.22 11.95 18.67
N GLU A 172 0.29 10.64 18.94
CA GLU A 172 1.25 10.10 19.92
C GLU A 172 2.16 8.96 19.43
N THR A 173 2.08 8.57 18.15
CA THR A 173 3.07 7.64 17.55
C THR A 173 3.62 8.19 16.24
N ALA A 174 4.27 9.35 16.31
CA ALA A 174 4.99 9.93 15.17
C ALA A 174 6.45 9.44 15.14
N ASP A 175 6.66 8.23 14.61
CA ASP A 175 7.96 7.87 14.00
C ASP A 175 7.82 7.03 12.73
N GLU A 176 6.65 7.08 12.08
CA GLU A 176 6.52 6.63 10.69
C GLU A 176 6.29 7.85 9.80
N SER A 177 7.25 8.06 8.90
CA SER A 177 7.19 8.98 7.77
C SER A 177 5.76 9.06 7.20
N PRO A 178 5.21 10.25 6.89
CA PRO A 178 3.87 10.38 6.34
C PRO A 178 3.78 9.46 5.12
N ALA A 179 2.94 8.41 5.22
CA ALA A 179 2.83 7.37 4.22
C ALA A 179 2.76 8.03 2.84
N ALA A 180 3.83 7.86 2.05
CA ALA A 180 4.01 8.55 0.79
C ALA A 180 2.71 8.43 -0.03
N ALA A 181 2.14 9.57 -0.43
CA ALA A 181 0.92 9.61 -1.22
C ALA A 181 1.08 8.64 -2.40
N LYS A 182 0.28 7.58 -2.42
CA LYS A 182 0.39 6.53 -3.44
C LYS A 182 -0.09 7.14 -4.76
N PRO A 183 0.77 7.30 -5.79
CA PRO A 183 0.37 8.01 -6.99
C PRO A 183 -0.64 7.20 -7.82
N VAL A 184 -1.43 7.91 -8.63
CA VAL A 184 -2.17 7.29 -9.74
C VAL A 184 -1.21 7.12 -10.91
N ASN A 185 -1.00 5.88 -11.34
CA ASN A 185 0.03 5.53 -12.31
C ASN A 185 -0.46 5.71 -13.75
N SER A 186 -1.72 5.40 -14.04
CA SER A 186 -2.29 5.47 -15.39
C SER A 186 -3.82 5.57 -15.33
N ILE A 187 -4.41 6.13 -16.38
CA ILE A 187 -5.85 6.23 -16.58
C ILE A 187 -6.20 5.49 -17.87
N ALA A 188 -7.29 4.72 -17.86
CA ALA A 188 -7.84 4.09 -19.06
C ALA A 188 -9.34 4.38 -19.17
N ILE A 189 -9.83 4.50 -20.41
CA ILE A 189 -11.23 4.84 -20.69
C ILE A 189 -11.86 3.70 -21.48
N ALA A 190 -13.02 3.23 -21.01
CA ALA A 190 -13.83 2.22 -21.68
C ALA A 190 -15.29 2.69 -21.82
N GLY A 191 -15.61 3.27 -22.98
CA GLY A 191 -16.90 3.94 -23.16
C GLY A 191 -17.01 5.15 -22.24
N ASP A 192 -18.03 5.19 -21.40
CA ASP A 192 -18.21 6.24 -20.38
C ASP A 192 -17.52 5.93 -19.03
N ASN A 193 -16.90 4.75 -18.90
CA ASN A 193 -16.21 4.38 -17.67
C ASN A 193 -14.76 4.82 -17.67
N VAL A 194 -14.29 5.30 -16.53
CA VAL A 194 -12.90 5.67 -16.28
C VAL A 194 -12.29 4.71 -15.27
N PHE A 195 -11.13 4.15 -15.61
CA PHE A 195 -10.35 3.26 -14.76
C PHE A 195 -9.07 3.93 -14.30
N LEU A 196 -8.76 3.83 -13.02
CA LEU A 196 -7.51 4.32 -12.43
C LEU A 196 -6.63 3.16 -11.99
N ALA A 197 -5.39 3.16 -12.46
CA ALA A 197 -4.35 2.27 -11.96
C ALA A 197 -3.66 2.92 -10.75
N THR A 198 -3.69 2.26 -9.60
CA THR A 198 -3.02 2.74 -8.38
C THR A 198 -2.17 1.64 -7.74
N ASP A 199 -1.39 2.01 -6.72
CA ASP A 199 -0.64 1.05 -5.91
C ASP A 199 -1.50 0.26 -4.91
N SER A 200 -2.79 0.60 -4.79
CA SER A 200 -3.76 -0.07 -3.91
C SER A 200 -4.80 -0.88 -4.67
N GLY A 201 -4.74 -0.93 -6.00
CA GLY A 201 -5.71 -1.60 -6.85
C GLY A 201 -6.19 -0.74 -8.00
N ILE A 202 -7.31 -1.15 -8.60
CA ILE A 202 -7.95 -0.45 -9.72
C ILE A 202 -9.23 0.19 -9.18
N PHE A 203 -9.47 1.46 -9.53
CA PHE A 203 -10.74 2.12 -9.26
C PHE A 203 -11.50 2.33 -10.56
N ILE A 204 -12.83 2.21 -10.50
CA ILE A 204 -13.73 2.50 -11.62
C ILE A 204 -14.66 3.66 -11.26
N SER A 205 -14.96 4.49 -12.24
CA SER A 205 -16.05 5.44 -12.20
C SER A 205 -16.90 5.28 -13.45
N GLY A 206 -18.21 5.10 -13.30
CA GLY A 206 -19.15 5.08 -14.44
C GLY A 206 -20.03 6.32 -14.55
N ASP A 207 -19.80 7.32 -13.71
CA ASP A 207 -20.46 8.63 -13.75
C ASP A 207 -19.49 9.72 -14.21
N LYS A 208 -18.52 9.36 -15.06
CA LYS A 208 -17.52 10.27 -15.63
C LYS A 208 -16.67 10.95 -14.55
N GLY A 209 -16.26 10.18 -13.56
CA GLY A 209 -15.34 10.60 -12.51
C GLY A 209 -15.96 11.44 -11.41
N GLU A 210 -17.28 11.40 -11.19
CA GLU A 210 -17.88 12.07 -10.02
C GLU A 210 -17.79 11.20 -8.77
N THR A 211 -17.98 9.89 -8.92
CA THR A 211 -17.79 8.89 -7.85
C THR A 211 -16.85 7.78 -8.28
N TRP A 212 -16.11 7.25 -7.32
CA TRP A 212 -15.11 6.20 -7.52
C TRP A 212 -15.41 5.02 -6.62
N GLN A 213 -15.28 3.82 -7.18
CA GLN A 213 -15.46 2.56 -6.47
C GLN A 213 -14.26 1.66 -6.73
N ASP A 214 -13.92 0.82 -5.73
CA ASP A 214 -12.93 -0.23 -5.90
C ASP A 214 -13.40 -1.21 -6.98
N PHE A 215 -12.58 -1.44 -7.99
CA PHE A 215 -12.81 -2.49 -8.97
C PHE A 215 -12.33 -3.83 -8.42
N VAL A 216 -12.89 -4.92 -8.92
CA VAL A 216 -12.59 -6.28 -8.44
C VAL A 216 -11.07 -6.53 -8.47
N SER A 217 -10.49 -6.88 -7.33
CA SER A 217 -9.07 -7.24 -7.19
C SER A 217 -8.84 -8.76 -7.20
N ALA A 218 -9.91 -9.55 -7.19
CA ALA A 218 -9.82 -11.00 -7.14
C ALA A 218 -9.15 -11.57 -8.41
N GLY A 219 -8.11 -12.38 -8.20
CA GLY A 219 -7.26 -12.93 -9.26
C GLY A 219 -6.05 -12.05 -9.64
N LEU A 220 -6.02 -10.78 -9.21
CA LEU A 220 -4.81 -9.96 -9.30
C LEU A 220 -3.82 -10.43 -8.24
N MET A 221 -2.69 -11.00 -8.68
CA MET A 221 -1.66 -11.49 -7.75
C MET A 221 -0.94 -10.34 -7.00
N SER A 222 -1.19 -9.09 -7.39
CA SER A 222 -0.63 -7.88 -6.80
C SER A 222 -1.59 -6.70 -6.96
N LEU A 223 -1.69 -5.87 -5.92
CA LEU A 223 -2.47 -4.62 -5.93
C LEU A 223 -1.67 -3.44 -6.53
N LYS A 224 -0.37 -3.61 -6.78
CA LYS A 224 0.46 -2.57 -7.41
C LYS A 224 0.29 -2.59 -8.92
N ILE A 225 -0.62 -1.76 -9.41
CA ILE A 225 -0.95 -1.67 -10.83
C ILE A 225 -0.14 -0.54 -11.45
N LYS A 226 0.76 -0.90 -12.36
CA LYS A 226 1.59 0.07 -13.08
C LYS A 226 0.81 0.76 -14.19
N ARG A 227 0.00 0.01 -14.94
CA ARG A 227 -0.75 0.54 -16.07
C ARG A 227 -2.00 -0.30 -16.34
N VAL A 228 -3.06 0.37 -16.76
CA VAL A 228 -4.30 -0.25 -17.22
C VAL A 228 -4.48 0.12 -18.68
N LEU A 229 -4.92 -0.84 -19.49
CA LEU A 229 -5.19 -0.66 -20.90
C LEU A 229 -6.57 -1.19 -21.21
N PHE A 230 -7.28 -0.51 -22.08
CA PHE A 230 -8.57 -0.97 -22.57
C PHE A 230 -8.57 -1.02 -24.09
N LYS A 231 -8.89 -2.20 -24.64
CA LYS A 231 -9.19 -2.41 -26.06
C LYS A 231 -10.04 -3.65 -26.22
N ASP A 232 -11.36 -3.47 -26.29
CA ASP A 232 -12.41 -4.50 -26.14
C ASP A 232 -12.40 -5.20 -24.77
N VAL A 233 -11.22 -5.48 -24.21
CA VAL A 233 -10.99 -6.15 -22.93
C VAL A 233 -10.13 -5.25 -22.03
N LEU A 234 -10.32 -5.35 -20.72
CA LEU A 234 -9.53 -4.65 -19.72
C LEU A 234 -8.28 -5.47 -19.36
N CYS A 235 -7.12 -4.85 -19.50
CA CYS A 235 -5.82 -5.43 -19.18
C CYS A 235 -5.15 -4.63 -18.06
N ALA A 236 -4.62 -5.31 -17.05
CA ALA A 236 -3.89 -4.71 -15.95
C ALA A 236 -2.46 -5.25 -15.91
N ILE A 237 -1.50 -4.33 -15.84
CA ILE A 237 -0.08 -4.63 -15.79
C ILE A 237 0.39 -4.40 -14.36
N THR A 238 0.92 -5.45 -13.75
CA THR A 238 1.40 -5.43 -12.37
C THR A 238 2.89 -5.78 -12.34
N ASN A 239 3.51 -5.63 -11.17
CA ASN A 239 4.86 -6.14 -10.91
C ASN A 239 4.98 -7.68 -10.91
N LYS A 240 3.86 -8.43 -11.00
CA LYS A 240 3.86 -9.90 -11.02
C LYS A 240 3.42 -10.50 -12.36
N GLY A 241 3.04 -9.69 -13.33
CA GLY A 241 2.54 -10.16 -14.61
C GLY A 241 1.45 -9.28 -15.20
N VAL A 242 0.96 -9.71 -16.36
CA VAL A 242 -0.17 -9.08 -17.06
C VAL A 242 -1.43 -9.91 -16.86
N PHE A 243 -2.49 -9.25 -16.43
CA PHE A 243 -3.77 -9.85 -16.12
C PHE A 243 -4.84 -9.30 -17.06
N ILE A 244 -5.78 -10.16 -17.42
CA ILE A 244 -6.97 -9.82 -18.19
C ILE A 244 -8.19 -10.02 -17.33
N PHE A 245 -9.11 -9.08 -17.36
CA PHE A 245 -10.39 -9.22 -16.66
C PHE A 245 -11.37 -10.05 -17.49
N SER A 246 -11.89 -11.14 -16.91
CA SER A 246 -12.99 -11.92 -17.46
C SER A 246 -14.31 -11.38 -16.91
N ASP A 247 -15.13 -10.78 -17.77
CA ASP A 247 -16.45 -10.28 -17.37
C ASP A 247 -17.40 -11.41 -16.94
N LYS A 248 -17.27 -12.60 -17.56
CA LYS A 248 -18.08 -13.79 -17.23
C LYS A 248 -17.81 -14.30 -15.82
N ASP A 249 -16.53 -14.40 -15.46
CA ASP A 249 -16.11 -14.95 -14.16
C ASP A 249 -15.97 -13.87 -13.10
N LYS A 250 -16.08 -12.59 -13.49
CA LYS A 250 -15.77 -11.40 -12.67
C LYS A 250 -14.43 -11.51 -11.96
N LEU A 251 -13.44 -12.11 -12.62
CA LEU A 251 -12.14 -12.44 -12.06
C LEU A 251 -11.03 -12.05 -13.02
N TRP A 252 -9.90 -11.67 -12.46
CA TRP A 252 -8.68 -11.47 -13.23
C TRP A 252 -8.02 -12.81 -13.50
N GLN A 253 -7.81 -13.08 -14.78
CA GLN A 253 -7.08 -14.24 -15.24
C GLN A 253 -5.67 -13.81 -15.65
N ASN A 254 -4.69 -14.57 -15.20
CA ASN A 254 -3.33 -14.37 -15.64
C ASN A 254 -3.19 -14.83 -17.09
N LEU A 255 -2.91 -13.90 -18.00
CA LEU A 255 -2.75 -14.22 -19.41
C LEU A 255 -1.43 -14.98 -19.68
N TYR A 256 -0.46 -14.91 -18.75
CA TYR A 256 0.85 -15.51 -18.95
C TYR A 256 1.48 -16.05 -17.66
N LYS A 257 1.48 -17.38 -17.53
CA LYS A 257 2.17 -18.15 -16.49
C LYS A 257 3.64 -18.30 -16.90
N GLY A 258 4.55 -17.48 -16.38
CA GLY A 258 5.99 -17.64 -16.63
C GLY A 258 6.82 -16.37 -16.82
N MET A 259 6.29 -15.18 -16.49
CA MET A 259 7.15 -13.99 -16.37
C MET A 259 7.90 -14.03 -15.03
N ASP A 260 9.09 -14.64 -15.01
CA ASP A 260 10.09 -14.45 -13.94
C ASP A 260 10.75 -13.06 -14.06
N THR A 261 9.95 -12.01 -14.22
CA THR A 261 10.43 -10.63 -14.31
C THR A 261 9.55 -9.74 -13.45
N LYS A 262 10.15 -9.23 -12.37
CA LYS A 262 9.48 -8.30 -11.45
C LYS A 262 9.21 -6.93 -12.07
N ASN A 263 9.72 -6.67 -13.28
CA ASN A 263 9.68 -5.36 -13.92
C ASN A 263 9.09 -5.44 -15.33
N ILE A 264 7.80 -5.13 -15.43
CA ILE A 264 7.13 -4.82 -16.70
C ILE A 264 6.99 -3.30 -16.73
N GLY A 265 7.52 -2.63 -17.75
CA GLY A 265 7.48 -1.17 -17.84
C GLY A 265 6.19 -0.67 -18.50
N GLY A 266 5.85 -1.23 -19.67
CA GLY A 266 4.72 -0.80 -20.48
C GLY A 266 4.11 -1.94 -21.31
N ALA A 267 2.92 -1.70 -21.86
CA ALA A 267 2.32 -2.61 -22.82
C ALA A 267 1.45 -1.85 -23.86
N ALA A 268 1.22 -2.50 -25.00
CA ALA A 268 0.40 -1.99 -26.09
C ALA A 268 -0.39 -3.13 -26.74
N ILE A 269 -1.58 -2.84 -27.27
CA ILE A 269 -2.45 -3.84 -27.92
C ILE A 269 -2.63 -3.50 -29.41
N ASP A 270 -2.17 -4.42 -30.27
CA ASP A 270 -2.23 -4.29 -31.73
C ASP A 270 -3.64 -4.51 -32.30
N LYS A 271 -3.90 -4.10 -33.54
CA LYS A 271 -5.17 -4.29 -34.28
C LYS A 271 -5.62 -5.74 -34.33
N GLU A 272 -4.69 -6.69 -34.34
CA GLU A 272 -4.98 -8.13 -34.32
C GLU A 272 -5.27 -8.70 -32.91
N ASN A 273 -5.52 -7.83 -31.92
CA ASN A 273 -5.73 -8.19 -30.52
C ASN A 273 -4.54 -8.94 -29.90
N CYS A 274 -3.32 -8.58 -30.34
CA CYS A 274 -2.08 -9.06 -29.76
C CYS A 274 -1.57 -8.05 -28.72
N LEU A 275 -1.37 -8.51 -27.49
CA LEU A 275 -0.73 -7.75 -26.44
C LEU A 275 0.80 -7.87 -26.58
N TRP A 276 1.46 -6.73 -26.60
CA TRP A 276 2.90 -6.58 -26.53
C TRP A 276 3.27 -6.01 -25.18
N ALA A 277 4.15 -6.66 -24.42
CA ALA A 277 4.59 -6.20 -23.10
C ALA A 277 6.13 -6.04 -23.08
N ALA A 278 6.58 -4.87 -22.65
CA ALA A 278 7.99 -4.55 -22.43
C ALA A 278 8.41 -4.99 -21.02
N THR A 279 9.43 -5.83 -20.93
CA THR A 279 9.92 -6.37 -19.66
C THR A 279 11.43 -6.25 -19.56
N GLY A 280 11.94 -6.45 -18.35
CA GLY A 280 13.39 -6.52 -18.12
C GLY A 280 14.13 -7.61 -18.90
N LYS A 281 13.44 -8.68 -19.33
CA LYS A 281 14.04 -9.75 -20.14
C LYS A 281 13.73 -9.62 -21.63
N GLY A 282 13.23 -8.46 -22.07
CA GLY A 282 12.88 -8.17 -23.45
C GLY A 282 11.38 -8.07 -23.71
N LEU A 283 11.00 -8.17 -24.99
CA LEU A 283 9.64 -7.93 -25.46
C LEU A 283 8.87 -9.23 -25.61
N TYR A 284 7.65 -9.27 -25.07
CA TYR A 284 6.77 -10.42 -25.13
C TYR A 284 5.53 -10.12 -25.97
N LYS A 285 5.12 -11.07 -26.81
CA LYS A 285 3.91 -11.00 -27.63
C LYS A 285 2.98 -12.15 -27.23
N THR A 286 1.72 -11.85 -26.95
CA THR A 286 0.67 -12.85 -26.74
C THR A 286 -0.63 -12.45 -27.42
N LYS A 287 -1.40 -13.43 -27.89
CA LYS A 287 -2.69 -13.19 -28.53
C LYS A 287 -3.77 -13.24 -27.46
N ILE A 288 -4.56 -12.17 -27.36
CA ILE A 288 -5.70 -12.13 -26.43
C ILE A 288 -6.81 -13.02 -27.00
N PRO A 289 -7.25 -14.06 -26.27
CA PRO A 289 -8.32 -14.93 -26.74
C PRO A 289 -9.61 -14.13 -26.94
N SER A 290 -10.31 -14.39 -28.05
CA SER A 290 -11.53 -13.68 -28.44
C SER A 290 -12.73 -13.89 -27.50
N PHE A 291 -12.65 -14.86 -26.58
CA PHE A 291 -13.72 -15.17 -25.61
C PHE A 291 -13.84 -14.16 -24.47
N PHE A 292 -12.88 -13.24 -24.31
CA PHE A 292 -12.88 -12.23 -23.25
C PHE A 292 -13.64 -10.94 -23.59
N LYS A 293 -14.30 -10.86 -24.76
CA LYS A 293 -15.13 -9.69 -25.09
C LYS A 293 -16.26 -9.54 -24.05
N PRO A 294 -16.39 -8.40 -23.38
CA PRO A 294 -17.48 -8.14 -22.45
C PRO A 294 -18.80 -8.12 -23.23
N ALA A 295 -19.80 -8.86 -22.75
CA ALA A 295 -21.09 -9.02 -23.43
C ALA A 295 -22.00 -7.79 -23.24
N SER A 296 -21.72 -6.98 -22.23
CA SER A 296 -22.32 -5.68 -21.92
C SER A 296 -21.20 -4.83 -21.34
N GLY A 297 -21.09 -3.54 -21.72
CA GLY A 297 -20.04 -2.66 -21.19
C GLY A 297 -19.88 -2.76 -19.67
N PHE A 298 -18.68 -2.46 -19.16
CA PHE A 298 -18.38 -2.54 -17.73
C PHE A 298 -19.43 -1.75 -16.93
N SER A 299 -20.34 -2.43 -16.25
CA SER A 299 -21.21 -1.76 -15.31
C SER A 299 -20.40 -1.53 -14.04
N PRO A 300 -20.32 -0.28 -13.51
CA PRO A 300 -19.77 -0.05 -12.17
C PRO A 300 -20.48 -0.89 -11.12
N ASP A 301 -21.77 -1.16 -11.38
CA ASP A 301 -22.59 -2.12 -10.68
C ASP A 301 -22.22 -3.54 -11.11
N THR A 302 -20.99 -3.96 -10.80
CA THR A 302 -20.76 -5.38 -10.64
C THR A 302 -21.67 -5.79 -9.47
N GLY A 303 -22.76 -6.50 -9.74
CA GLY A 303 -23.65 -7.01 -8.67
C GLY A 303 -22.89 -7.76 -7.57
N LEU A 304 -21.67 -8.22 -7.88
CA LEU A 304 -20.70 -8.81 -6.96
C LEU A 304 -20.15 -7.82 -5.92
N GLY A 305 -19.87 -6.55 -6.28
CA GLY A 305 -19.43 -5.53 -5.32
C GLY A 305 -20.54 -5.13 -4.34
N LYS A 306 -21.79 -5.03 -4.82
CA LYS A 306 -22.98 -4.88 -3.96
C LYS A 306 -23.27 -6.14 -3.13
N GLU A 307 -23.09 -7.35 -3.68
CA GLU A 307 -23.22 -8.60 -2.93
C GLU A 307 -22.15 -8.74 -1.85
N ILE A 308 -20.89 -8.50 -2.18
CA ILE A 308 -19.78 -8.48 -1.23
C ILE A 308 -20.04 -7.40 -0.17
N GLY A 309 -20.48 -6.21 -0.58
CA GLY A 309 -20.89 -5.14 0.34
C GLY A 309 -22.01 -5.57 1.29
N ARG A 310 -23.10 -6.18 0.79
CA ARG A 310 -24.20 -6.71 1.62
C ARG A 310 -23.75 -7.84 2.54
N ILE A 311 -22.91 -8.75 2.06
CA ILE A 311 -22.35 -9.84 2.86
C ILE A 311 -21.46 -9.25 3.97
N LEU A 312 -20.59 -8.29 3.65
CA LEU A 312 -19.77 -7.60 4.65
C LEU A 312 -20.60 -6.77 5.63
N GLU A 313 -21.68 -6.12 5.20
CA GLU A 313 -22.63 -5.41 6.06
C GLU A 313 -23.34 -6.36 7.04
N SER A 314 -23.64 -7.59 6.62
CA SER A 314 -24.25 -8.61 7.50
C SER A 314 -23.40 -8.94 8.72
N PHE A 315 -22.08 -8.73 8.60
CA PHE A 315 -21.12 -8.97 9.67
C PHE A 315 -20.74 -7.72 10.49
N LYS A 316 -21.38 -6.57 10.26
CA LYS A 316 -21.02 -5.31 10.94
C LYS A 316 -21.24 -5.35 12.46
N ASN A 317 -22.12 -6.23 12.92
CA ASN A 317 -22.43 -6.42 14.34
C ASN A 317 -21.49 -7.44 15.03
N GLU A 318 -20.63 -8.11 14.28
CA GLU A 318 -19.64 -9.02 14.85
C GLU A 318 -18.34 -8.28 15.20
N PRO A 319 -17.66 -8.64 16.30
CA PRO A 319 -16.40 -8.00 16.69
C PRO A 319 -15.32 -8.24 15.64
N GLY A 320 -14.47 -7.23 15.43
CA GLY A 320 -13.35 -7.35 14.52
C GLY A 320 -12.24 -8.24 15.10
N ILE A 321 -11.32 -8.70 14.24
CA ILE A 321 -10.18 -9.51 14.67
C ILE A 321 -9.37 -8.85 15.80
N ARG A 322 -9.22 -7.52 15.78
CA ARG A 322 -8.50 -6.78 16.82
C ARG A 322 -9.20 -6.84 18.17
N ASP A 323 -10.53 -6.75 18.19
CA ASP A 323 -11.33 -6.81 19.40
C ASP A 323 -11.26 -8.22 20.01
N VAL A 324 -11.33 -9.25 19.17
CA VAL A 324 -11.20 -10.66 19.60
C VAL A 324 -9.78 -10.95 20.13
N GLN A 325 -8.76 -10.46 19.43
CA GLN A 325 -7.37 -10.57 19.89
C GLN A 325 -7.15 -9.87 21.23
N TYR A 326 -7.72 -8.68 21.42
CA TYR A 326 -7.64 -7.95 22.68
C TYR A 326 -8.32 -8.73 23.81
N ALA A 327 -9.55 -9.21 23.60
CA ALA A 327 -10.27 -10.03 24.57
C ALA A 327 -9.52 -11.33 24.92
N ALA A 328 -8.85 -11.96 23.94
CA ALA A 328 -8.03 -13.15 24.18
C ALA A 328 -6.76 -12.86 25.00
N ILE A 329 -6.08 -11.75 24.71
CA ILE A 329 -4.92 -11.29 25.49
C ILE A 329 -5.33 -10.97 26.94
N GLU A 330 -6.49 -10.33 27.11
CA GLU A 330 -7.05 -10.01 28.42
C GLU A 330 -7.42 -11.28 29.19
N TYR A 331 -8.16 -12.21 28.57
CA TYR A 331 -8.55 -13.49 29.16
C TYR A 331 -7.36 -14.33 29.62
N ALA A 332 -6.29 -14.38 28.81
CA ALA A 332 -5.08 -15.13 29.14
C ALA A 332 -4.12 -14.37 30.08
N GLU A 333 -4.44 -13.13 30.46
CA GLU A 333 -3.61 -12.25 31.28
C GLU A 333 -2.16 -12.07 30.78
N VAL A 334 -1.97 -12.08 29.46
CA VAL A 334 -0.66 -11.95 28.80
C VAL A 334 -0.36 -10.53 28.32
N HIS A 335 -1.02 -9.54 28.94
CA HIS A 335 -0.89 -8.14 28.56
C HIS A 335 0.56 -7.63 28.74
N PRO A 336 1.13 -6.88 27.77
CA PRO A 336 2.48 -6.33 27.88
C PRO A 336 2.72 -5.51 29.16
N ASP A 337 1.68 -4.83 29.65
CA ASP A 337 1.78 -4.01 30.85
C ASP A 337 2.12 -4.82 32.10
N LYS A 338 1.75 -6.10 32.18
CA LYS A 338 2.08 -6.95 33.34
C LYS A 338 3.59 -7.11 33.49
N ILE A 339 4.31 -7.28 32.37
CA ILE A 339 5.78 -7.35 32.34
C ILE A 339 6.40 -6.01 32.75
N LYS A 340 5.80 -4.89 32.31
CA LYS A 340 6.24 -3.54 32.68
C LYS A 340 6.09 -3.29 34.18
N HIS A 341 4.94 -3.63 34.76
CA HIS A 341 4.69 -3.52 36.20
C HIS A 341 5.66 -4.38 37.03
N TRP A 342 5.96 -5.62 36.60
CA TRP A 342 6.95 -6.45 37.30
C TRP A 342 8.36 -5.84 37.25
N ARG A 343 8.77 -5.29 36.11
CA ARG A 343 10.06 -4.59 35.99
C ARG A 343 10.14 -3.33 36.85
N GLU A 344 9.06 -2.55 36.91
CA GLU A 344 8.98 -1.35 37.74
C GLU A 344 8.99 -1.69 39.24
N SER A 345 8.23 -2.69 39.67
CA SER A 345 8.21 -3.17 41.05
C SER A 345 9.57 -3.74 41.48
N ALA A 346 10.24 -4.51 40.60
CA ALA A 346 11.58 -5.04 40.86
C ALA A 346 12.63 -3.92 41.01
N ARG A 347 12.51 -2.83 40.25
CA ARG A 347 13.38 -1.64 40.42
C ARG A 347 13.11 -0.89 41.72
N LYS A 348 11.85 -0.83 42.15
CA LYS A 348 11.45 -0.17 43.41
C LYS A 348 11.84 -0.97 44.66
N LYS A 349 12.05 -2.30 44.55
CA LYS A 349 12.48 -3.16 45.67
C LYS A 349 13.80 -2.68 46.30
N ALA A 350 14.77 -2.27 45.48
CA ALA A 350 16.06 -1.77 45.96
C ALA A 350 15.96 -0.44 46.76
N LEU A 351 14.82 0.26 46.70
CA LEU A 351 14.58 1.48 47.48
C LEU A 351 13.98 1.21 48.86
N LEU A 352 13.49 -0.01 49.11
CA LEU A 352 12.84 -0.39 50.37
C LEU A 352 13.86 -1.07 51.30
N PRO A 353 14.14 -0.49 52.49
CA PRO A 353 15.00 -1.17 53.46
C PRO A 353 14.31 -2.41 54.01
N ASN A 354 15.10 -3.41 54.35
CA ASN A 354 14.62 -4.45 55.25
C ASN A 354 14.54 -3.85 56.67
N VAL A 355 13.36 -3.91 57.27
CA VAL A 355 13.08 -3.31 58.58
C VAL A 355 12.86 -4.43 59.59
N SER A 356 13.70 -4.48 60.62
CA SER A 356 13.52 -5.37 61.77
C SER A 356 13.39 -4.57 63.06
N ILE A 357 12.44 -4.97 63.89
CA ILE A 357 12.17 -4.37 65.19
C ILE A 357 12.48 -5.42 66.26
N GLY A 358 13.45 -5.14 67.12
CA GLY A 358 13.76 -5.92 68.31
C GLY A 358 13.14 -5.27 69.54
N LEU A 359 12.66 -6.10 70.47
CA LEU A 359 12.12 -5.69 71.76
C LEU A 359 12.79 -6.55 72.84
N ASP A 360 13.68 -5.93 73.58
CA ASP A 360 14.42 -6.55 74.67
C ASP A 360 13.97 -5.95 75.99
N ARG A 361 13.69 -6.79 76.99
CA ARG A 361 13.35 -6.33 78.34
C ARG A 361 14.44 -6.76 79.30
N TYR A 362 15.11 -5.77 79.88
CA TYR A 362 16.11 -5.98 80.92
C TYR A 362 15.41 -5.93 82.28
N VAL A 363 15.24 -7.10 82.88
CA VAL A 363 14.78 -7.23 84.27
C VAL A 363 16.01 -7.49 85.12
N THR A 364 16.34 -6.56 86.02
CA THR A 364 17.37 -6.79 87.04
C THR A 364 16.66 -7.04 88.37
N ASP A 365 16.85 -8.22 88.95
CA ASP A 365 16.27 -8.58 90.27
C ASP A 365 17.23 -8.27 91.44
N TYR A 366 18.28 -7.50 91.18
CA TYR A 366 19.20 -7.06 92.21
C TYR A 366 18.61 -5.89 92.99
N TRP A 367 18.45 -6.12 94.29
CA TRP A 367 18.17 -5.09 95.27
C TRP A 367 19.49 -4.64 95.87
N HIS A 368 19.74 -3.35 95.89
CA HIS A 368 20.88 -2.78 96.58
C HIS A 368 20.44 -1.67 97.52
N TRP A 369 21.20 -1.49 98.59
CA TRP A 369 21.03 -0.37 99.50
C TRP A 369 21.61 0.89 98.83
N ASP A 370 20.94 2.02 98.97
CA ASP A 370 21.41 3.30 98.44
C ASP A 370 22.71 3.73 99.17
N SER A 371 23.80 3.92 98.43
CA SER A 371 25.10 4.34 98.97
C SER A 371 25.31 5.86 98.93
N GLY A 372 24.25 6.63 98.66
CA GLY A 372 24.25 8.10 98.67
C GLY A 372 24.10 8.73 100.07
N THR A 373 23.77 10.02 100.11
CA THR A 373 23.78 10.85 101.34
C THR A 373 22.68 10.54 102.38
N ASN A 374 21.77 9.60 102.12
CA ASN A 374 20.80 9.06 103.08
C ASN A 374 20.69 7.53 102.91
N PRO A 375 21.48 6.73 103.64
CA PRO A 375 21.58 5.30 103.43
C PRO A 375 20.52 4.56 104.26
N ASP A 376 19.28 4.47 103.77
CA ASP A 376 18.26 3.59 104.36
C ASP A 376 17.08 3.23 103.42
N THR A 377 17.26 3.32 102.09
CA THR A 377 16.24 2.87 101.12
C THR A 377 16.72 1.70 100.26
N LEU A 378 15.93 0.63 100.22
CA LEU A 378 16.15 -0.56 99.39
C LEU A 378 15.61 -0.28 97.98
N GLN A 379 16.48 -0.17 96.98
CA GLN A 379 16.07 0.13 95.60
C GLN A 379 16.17 -1.13 94.74
N LYS A 380 15.09 -1.44 94.00
CA LYS A 380 15.09 -2.52 92.99
C LYS A 380 15.69 -1.97 91.68
N GLY A 381 16.57 -2.73 91.06
CA GLY A 381 17.11 -2.41 89.73
C GLY A 381 15.99 -2.11 88.72
N LYS A 382 16.22 -1.09 87.88
CA LYS A 382 15.19 -0.59 86.95
C LYS A 382 14.80 -1.66 85.94
N ASP A 383 13.50 -1.94 85.82
CA ASP A 383 12.91 -2.72 84.73
C ASP A 383 12.81 -1.82 83.51
N ALA A 384 13.59 -2.13 82.48
CA ALA A 384 13.68 -1.31 81.28
C ALA A 384 13.36 -2.16 80.05
N VAL A 385 12.34 -1.75 79.31
CA VAL A 385 12.04 -2.27 77.98
C VAL A 385 12.77 -1.39 76.97
N SER A 386 13.74 -1.97 76.26
CA SER A 386 14.43 -1.34 75.14
C SER A 386 13.89 -1.89 73.82
N TRP A 387 13.74 -1.01 72.84
CA TRP A 387 13.42 -1.39 71.48
C TRP A 387 14.56 -0.92 70.57
N ASP A 388 14.88 -1.71 69.54
CA ASP A 388 15.79 -1.33 68.47
C ASP A 388 15.10 -1.48 67.12
N LEU A 389 15.31 -0.49 66.25
CA LEU A 389 14.86 -0.49 64.87
C LEU A 389 16.10 -0.55 63.98
N LYS A 390 16.25 -1.67 63.27
CA LYS A 390 17.32 -1.84 62.28
C LYS A 390 16.72 -1.73 60.89
N MET A 391 17.24 -0.77 60.12
CA MET A 391 16.96 -0.64 58.70
C MET A 391 18.23 -0.98 57.94
N ALA A 392 18.17 -1.96 57.05
CA ALA A 392 19.27 -2.36 56.19
C ALA A 392 18.91 -2.17 54.72
N TRP A 393 19.77 -1.50 53.97
CA TRP A 393 19.67 -1.38 52.50
C TRP A 393 20.71 -2.29 51.85
N ASP A 394 20.26 -3.15 50.94
CA ASP A 394 21.17 -3.90 50.09
C ASP A 394 21.44 -3.12 48.80
N MET A 395 22.55 -2.38 48.79
CA MET A 395 22.95 -1.56 47.64
C MET A 395 23.41 -2.40 46.44
N SER A 396 23.63 -3.72 46.61
CA SER A 396 24.00 -4.60 45.50
C SER A 396 22.82 -4.86 44.55
N GLU A 397 21.59 -4.91 45.08
CA GLU A 397 20.35 -5.00 44.28
C GLU A 397 20.11 -3.75 43.40
N LEU A 398 20.80 -2.63 43.67
CA LEU A 398 20.71 -1.40 42.88
C LEU A 398 21.44 -1.51 41.54
N ILE A 399 22.51 -2.33 41.48
CA ILE A 399 23.34 -2.54 40.28
C ILE A 399 22.86 -3.78 39.52
N TRP A 400 22.56 -4.88 40.23
CA TRP A 400 22.08 -6.11 39.62
C TRP A 400 21.14 -6.86 40.58
N ASN A 401 19.90 -7.09 40.16
CA ASN A 401 18.92 -7.84 40.95
C ASN A 401 18.75 -9.25 40.36
N SER A 402 18.97 -10.28 41.18
CA SER A 402 18.81 -11.69 40.78
C SER A 402 17.40 -12.02 40.27
N ASP A 403 16.37 -11.29 40.73
CA ASP A 403 14.98 -11.41 40.27
C ASP A 403 14.84 -11.06 38.78
N GLN A 404 15.74 -10.25 38.20
CA GLN A 404 15.71 -9.89 36.77
C GLN A 404 15.80 -11.11 35.87
N THR A 405 16.61 -12.11 36.24
CA THR A 405 16.74 -13.35 35.44
C THR A 405 15.45 -14.17 35.42
N SER A 406 14.73 -14.21 36.55
CA SER A 406 13.43 -14.87 36.66
C SER A 406 12.32 -14.10 35.93
N ILE A 407 12.39 -12.77 35.95
CA ILE A 407 11.45 -11.89 35.22
C ILE A 407 11.68 -12.04 33.71
N ASP A 408 12.92 -12.09 33.25
CA ASP A 408 13.22 -12.24 31.83
C ASP A 408 12.76 -13.59 31.29
N THR A 409 13.00 -14.70 32.01
CA THR A 409 12.48 -16.03 31.62
C THR A 409 10.95 -16.07 31.57
N ARG A 410 10.26 -15.52 32.58
CA ARG A 410 8.78 -15.41 32.58
C ARG A 410 8.26 -14.49 31.48
N SER A 411 8.95 -13.38 31.21
CA SER A 411 8.58 -12.45 30.15
C SER A 411 8.68 -13.09 28.77
N LYS A 412 9.69 -13.93 28.56
CA LYS A 412 9.85 -14.71 27.33
C LYS A 412 8.72 -15.72 27.15
N LEU A 413 8.42 -16.51 28.19
CA LEU A 413 7.31 -17.47 28.15
C LEU A 413 5.95 -16.80 27.93
N MET A 414 5.71 -15.63 28.54
CA MET A 414 4.48 -14.86 28.31
C MET A 414 4.41 -14.27 26.90
N ALA A 415 5.53 -13.83 26.34
CA ALA A 415 5.56 -13.36 24.95
C ALA A 415 5.29 -14.50 23.96
N GLU A 416 5.90 -15.67 24.17
CA GLU A 416 5.65 -16.89 23.38
C GLU A 416 4.18 -17.31 23.47
N LEU A 417 3.63 -17.41 24.69
CA LEU A 417 2.21 -17.75 24.89
C LEU A 417 1.27 -16.74 24.22
N ARG A 418 1.58 -15.44 24.29
CA ARG A 418 0.80 -14.41 23.62
C ARG A 418 0.83 -14.60 22.11
N ASP A 419 1.99 -14.84 21.52
CA ASP A 419 2.12 -15.02 20.08
C ASP A 419 1.37 -16.28 19.62
N ASP A 420 1.40 -17.37 20.40
CA ASP A 420 0.64 -18.59 20.15
C ASP A 420 -0.87 -18.35 20.19
N ILE A 421 -1.37 -17.68 21.24
CA ILE A 421 -2.79 -17.31 21.37
C ILE A 421 -3.21 -16.45 20.18
N MET A 422 -2.41 -15.44 19.83
CA MET A 422 -2.70 -14.55 18.72
C MET A 422 -2.79 -15.30 17.39
N ASN A 423 -1.88 -16.26 17.15
CA ASN A 423 -1.89 -17.09 15.96
C ASN A 423 -3.13 -18.00 15.92
N GLU A 424 -3.46 -18.65 17.02
CA GLU A 424 -4.61 -19.54 17.11
C GLU A 424 -5.93 -18.78 16.94
N VAL A 425 -6.13 -17.68 17.65
CA VAL A 425 -7.30 -16.80 17.53
C VAL A 425 -7.45 -16.31 16.09
N THR A 426 -6.35 -15.88 15.47
CA THR A 426 -6.38 -15.43 14.07
C THR A 426 -6.79 -16.55 13.12
N ARG A 427 -6.25 -17.76 13.31
CA ARG A 427 -6.59 -18.93 12.49
C ARG A 427 -8.07 -19.28 12.64
N THR A 428 -8.55 -19.44 13.86
CA THR A 428 -9.93 -19.83 14.18
C THR A 428 -10.92 -18.77 13.71
N TYR A 429 -10.63 -17.49 13.92
CA TYR A 429 -11.46 -16.38 13.44
C TYR A 429 -11.65 -16.41 11.93
N PHE A 430 -10.57 -16.57 11.15
CA PHE A 430 -10.68 -16.60 9.69
C PHE A 430 -11.26 -17.93 9.16
N GLU A 431 -11.08 -19.04 9.87
CA GLU A 431 -11.74 -20.31 9.55
C GLU A 431 -13.27 -20.17 9.69
N ARG A 432 -13.73 -19.63 10.83
CA ARG A 432 -15.14 -19.32 11.07
C ARG A 432 -15.68 -18.35 10.03
N ARG A 433 -14.95 -17.26 9.76
CA ARG A 433 -15.38 -16.23 8.79
C ARG A 433 -15.52 -16.80 7.38
N ARG A 434 -14.63 -17.72 6.99
CA ARG A 434 -14.70 -18.40 5.69
C ARG A 434 -15.93 -19.31 5.61
N LEU A 435 -16.23 -20.07 6.65
CA LEU A 435 -17.41 -20.94 6.72
C LEU A 435 -18.72 -20.14 6.69
N GLN A 436 -18.80 -19.02 7.43
CA GLN A 436 -19.94 -18.10 7.37
C GLN A 436 -20.19 -17.59 5.95
N ILE A 437 -19.14 -17.14 5.26
CA ILE A 437 -19.25 -16.68 3.88
C ILE A 437 -19.66 -17.82 2.94
N ASP A 438 -19.08 -19.01 3.11
CA ASP A 438 -19.41 -20.19 2.28
C ASP A 438 -20.89 -20.58 2.42
N LEU A 439 -21.45 -20.57 3.64
CA LEU A 439 -22.88 -20.82 3.88
C LEU A 439 -23.80 -19.77 3.23
N LEU A 440 -23.41 -18.49 3.25
CA LEU A 440 -24.19 -17.41 2.66
C LEU A 440 -24.15 -17.41 1.13
N VAL A 441 -22.98 -17.71 0.54
CA VAL A 441 -22.76 -17.66 -0.91
C VAL A 441 -23.23 -18.94 -1.59
N SER A 442 -23.15 -20.09 -0.92
CA SER A 442 -23.50 -21.39 -1.49
C SER A 442 -24.17 -22.27 -0.44
N PRO A 443 -25.47 -22.04 -0.14
CA PRO A 443 -26.19 -22.86 0.82
C PRO A 443 -26.20 -24.33 0.35
N PRO A 444 -25.76 -25.28 1.19
CA PRO A 444 -25.70 -26.68 0.81
C PRO A 444 -27.09 -27.21 0.48
N LYS A 445 -27.21 -27.91 -0.65
CA LYS A 445 -28.47 -28.53 -1.09
C LYS A 445 -28.81 -29.78 -0.29
N ASP A 446 -27.81 -30.41 0.32
CA ASP A 446 -27.96 -31.61 1.14
C ASP A 446 -28.04 -31.24 2.63
N PHE A 447 -29.09 -31.72 3.31
CA PHE A 447 -29.33 -31.43 4.73
C PHE A 447 -28.17 -31.86 5.64
N LYS A 448 -27.53 -32.99 5.34
CA LYS A 448 -26.41 -33.52 6.15
C LYS A 448 -25.19 -32.60 6.11
N THR A 449 -24.81 -32.10 4.94
CA THR A 449 -23.65 -31.20 4.80
C THR A 449 -23.93 -29.81 5.33
N GLY A 450 -25.19 -29.36 5.31
CA GLY A 450 -25.64 -28.17 6.03
C GLY A 450 -25.45 -28.30 7.53
N LEU A 451 -25.93 -29.39 8.12
CA LEU A 451 -25.80 -29.66 9.56
C LEU A 451 -24.34 -29.75 10.00
N GLU A 452 -23.49 -30.44 9.23
CA GLU A 452 -22.05 -30.55 9.53
C GLU A 452 -21.35 -29.18 9.53
N LYS A 453 -21.69 -28.31 8.57
CA LYS A 453 -21.13 -26.95 8.49
C LYS A 453 -21.64 -26.04 9.61
N GLU A 454 -22.91 -26.13 9.99
CA GLU A 454 -23.45 -25.38 11.14
C GLU A 454 -22.82 -25.82 12.46
N LEU A 455 -22.66 -27.13 12.67
CA LEU A 455 -21.97 -27.66 13.85
C LEU A 455 -20.52 -27.19 13.92
N ARG A 456 -19.80 -27.20 12.79
CA ARG A 456 -18.42 -26.69 12.72
C ARG A 456 -18.35 -25.18 13.00
N LEU A 457 -19.37 -24.43 12.61
CA LEU A 457 -19.44 -22.98 12.89
C LEU A 457 -19.74 -22.69 14.37
N GLN A 458 -20.45 -23.57 15.07
CA GLN A 458 -20.64 -23.47 16.52
C GLN A 458 -19.42 -23.91 17.33
N GLU A 459 -18.59 -24.80 16.76
CA GLU A 459 -17.34 -25.25 17.38
C GLU A 459 -16.26 -24.16 17.41
N LEU A 460 -16.24 -23.29 16.39
CA LEU A 460 -15.27 -22.19 16.19
C LEU A 460 -15.73 -20.87 16.81
#